data_AF-A0A8S2M544-F1
#
_entry.id   AF-A0A8S2M544-F1
#
_cell.length_a   1.000
_cell.length_b   1.000
_cell.length_c   1.000
_cell.angle_alpha   90.00
_cell.angle_beta   90.00
_cell.angle_gamma   90.00
#
_symmetry.space_group_name_H-M   'P 1'
#
loop_
_entity.id
_entity.type
_entity.pdbx_description
1 polymer ?
#
loop_
_entity_poly.entity_id
_entity_poly.type
_entity_poly.pdbx_seq_one_letter_code
_entity_poly.pdbx_strand_id
1 'polypeptide(L)'
;FKQYKKLSYRVVFPFELRLLNTSEDCTNSDRIYDLVSLVVHCGIGPNRGHYIAVVKRDGSWLVFDDETVDRLDPSNFEEFYGVSHDLGRQSETSYILFYESRDV
;
A
#
# COMPACT_ATOMS: atom_id res chain seq x y z
N PHE A 1 29.21 -11.37 -2.64
CA PHE A 1 27.77 -11.57 -2.43
C PHE A 1 27.09 -10.21 -2.34
N LYS A 2 26.01 -9.96 -3.08
CA LYS A 2 25.26 -8.70 -2.97
C LYS A 2 24.36 -8.77 -1.74
N GLN A 3 24.48 -7.79 -0.85
CA GLN A 3 23.61 -7.64 0.31
C GLN A 3 22.50 -6.65 -0.02
N TYR A 4 21.25 -7.08 0.10
CA TYR A 4 20.07 -6.24 -0.11
C TYR A 4 19.51 -5.77 1.23
N LYS A 5 18.97 -4.54 1.26
CA LYS A 5 18.37 -3.93 2.44
C LYS A 5 16.93 -3.51 2.11
N LYS A 6 16.00 -3.71 3.05
CA LYS A 6 14.64 -3.15 2.96
C LYS A 6 14.73 -1.65 3.13
N LEU A 7 14.10 -0.89 2.25
CA LEU A 7 13.96 0.56 2.40
C LEU A 7 12.64 0.85 3.10
N SER A 8 12.69 1.13 4.40
CA SER A 8 11.51 1.47 5.21
C SER A 8 11.12 2.95 5.08
N TYR A 9 11.38 3.55 3.93
CA TYR A 9 11.16 4.99 3.72
C TYR A 9 9.69 5.35 3.78
N ARG A 10 9.42 6.58 4.22
CA ARG A 10 8.07 7.11 4.23
C ARG A 10 7.56 7.37 2.81
N VAL A 11 6.66 6.52 2.33
CA VAL A 11 5.97 6.66 1.04
C VAL A 11 4.48 6.79 1.29
N VAL A 12 3.93 7.97 1.06
CA VAL A 12 2.49 8.22 1.15
C VAL A 12 1.83 7.74 -0.13
N PHE A 13 0.67 7.10 0.02
CA PHE A 13 -0.18 6.72 -1.09
C PHE A 13 -1.60 7.23 -0.82
N PRO A 14 -2.25 7.87 -1.80
CA PRO A 14 -3.58 8.45 -1.61
C PRO A 14 -4.69 7.39 -1.76
N PHE A 15 -5.87 7.64 -1.19
CA PHE A 15 -7.04 6.79 -1.45
C PHE A 15 -7.57 6.94 -2.88
N GLU A 16 -7.37 8.11 -3.48
CA GLU A 16 -7.73 8.41 -4.86
C GLU A 16 -6.47 8.81 -5.63
N LEU A 17 -6.21 8.17 -6.76
CA LEU A 17 -5.06 8.43 -7.61
C LEU A 17 -5.53 8.83 -9.02
N ARG A 18 -5.24 10.07 -9.41
CA ARG A 18 -5.47 10.55 -10.78
C ARG A 18 -4.19 10.35 -11.60
N LEU A 19 -4.29 9.55 -12.65
CA LEU A 19 -3.21 9.32 -13.60
C LEU A 19 -3.55 9.95 -14.95
N LEU A 20 -2.60 10.74 -15.47
CA LEU A 20 -2.64 11.32 -16.80
C LEU A 20 -2.19 10.24 -17.79
N ASN A 21 -2.94 10.05 -18.88
CA ASN A 21 -2.48 9.15 -19.94
C ASN A 21 -1.31 9.80 -20.70
N THR A 22 -0.21 9.07 -20.85
CA THR A 22 1.03 9.59 -21.48
C THR A 22 1.05 9.43 -23.00
N SER A 23 0.00 8.88 -23.62
CA SER A 23 -0.11 8.70 -25.07
C SER A 23 -1.06 9.72 -25.68
N GLU A 24 -0.60 10.39 -26.73
CA GLU A 24 -1.35 11.44 -27.46
C GLU A 24 -2.66 10.94 -28.10
N ASP A 25 -2.81 9.63 -28.29
CA ASP A 25 -3.95 9.00 -28.97
C ASP A 25 -5.10 8.55 -28.04
N CYS A 26 -5.03 8.83 -26.73
CA CYS A 26 -6.07 8.39 -25.79
C CYS A 26 -7.25 9.39 -25.72
N THR A 27 -8.44 8.93 -26.11
CA THR A 27 -9.70 9.71 -26.04
C THR A 27 -10.21 9.97 -24.62
N ASN A 28 -9.68 9.27 -23.62
CA ASN A 28 -9.97 9.47 -22.19
C ASN A 28 -8.70 9.99 -21.51
N SER A 29 -8.56 11.33 -21.37
CA SER A 29 -7.29 11.95 -20.98
C SER A 29 -6.91 11.78 -19.51
N ASP A 30 -7.85 11.37 -18.66
CA ASP A 30 -7.67 11.23 -17.21
C ASP A 30 -8.35 9.96 -16.72
N ARG A 31 -7.61 9.12 -15.98
CA ARG A 31 -8.20 7.99 -15.26
C ARG A 31 -8.04 8.20 -13.76
N ILE A 32 -9.15 8.08 -13.05
CA ILE A 32 -9.18 8.10 -11.59
C ILE A 32 -9.20 6.65 -11.12
N TYR A 33 -8.35 6.34 -10.15
CA TYR A 33 -8.31 5.05 -9.51
C TYR A 33 -8.58 5.19 -8.01
N ASP A 34 -9.29 4.24 -7.46
CA ASP A 34 -9.47 4.08 -6.02
C ASP A 34 -8.51 3.03 -5.47
N LEU A 35 -7.88 3.33 -4.34
CA LEU A 35 -7.16 2.32 -3.57
C LEU A 35 -8.18 1.30 -3.04
N VAL A 36 -7.99 0.04 -3.41
CA VAL A 36 -8.87 -1.07 -3.01
C VAL A 36 -8.17 -2.06 -2.09
N SER A 37 -6.85 -2.16 -2.15
CA SER A 37 -6.08 -3.03 -1.26
C SER A 37 -4.59 -2.65 -1.21
N LEU A 38 -3.91 -3.09 -0.16
CA LEU A 38 -2.46 -3.15 -0.10
C LEU A 38 -1.97 -4.43 0.55
N VAL A 39 -0.79 -4.88 0.13
CA VAL A 39 0.01 -5.89 0.83
C VAL A 39 1.07 -5.16 1.64
N VAL A 40 1.13 -5.44 2.93
CA VAL A 40 2.08 -4.84 3.88
C VAL A 40 3.14 -5.88 4.23
N HIS A 41 4.41 -5.48 4.19
CA HIS A 41 5.51 -6.31 4.67
C HIS A 41 5.96 -5.85 6.06
N CYS A 42 5.79 -6.73 7.04
CA CYS A 42 6.15 -6.55 8.44
C CYS A 42 7.52 -7.19 8.71
N GLY A 43 8.59 -6.40 8.68
CA GLY A 43 9.94 -6.94 8.85
C GLY A 43 11.05 -5.96 8.52
N ILE A 44 12.25 -6.18 9.06
CA ILE A 44 13.40 -5.27 8.91
C ILE A 44 14.20 -5.59 7.64
N GLY A 45 14.28 -6.86 7.25
CA GLY A 45 15.04 -7.33 6.10
C GLY A 45 14.13 -7.71 4.93
N PRO A 46 14.67 -7.84 3.71
CA PRO A 46 13.89 -8.25 2.55
C PRO A 46 13.60 -9.77 2.50
N ASN A 47 14.39 -10.58 3.21
CA ASN A 47 14.31 -12.05 3.14
C ASN A 47 13.58 -12.69 4.32
N ARG A 48 13.17 -11.90 5.32
CA ARG A 48 12.49 -12.34 6.54
C ARG A 48 11.51 -11.28 6.99
N GLY A 49 10.29 -11.70 7.24
CA GLY A 49 9.20 -10.85 7.70
C GLY A 49 7.89 -11.63 7.64
N HIS A 50 6.80 -10.89 7.79
CA HIS A 50 5.43 -11.37 7.70
C HIS A 50 4.65 -10.51 6.71
N TYR A 51 3.63 -11.07 6.07
CA TYR A 51 2.79 -10.34 5.12
C TYR A 51 1.35 -10.34 5.57
N ILE A 52 0.77 -9.16 5.64
CA ILE A 52 -0.67 -8.97 5.87
C ILE A 52 -1.29 -8.26 4.66
N ALA A 53 -2.59 -8.42 4.48
CA ALA A 53 -3.34 -7.75 3.42
C ALA A 53 -4.39 -6.82 4.01
N VAL A 54 -4.38 -5.56 3.59
CA VAL A 54 -5.45 -4.61 3.92
C VAL A 54 -6.36 -4.51 2.71
N VAL A 55 -7.65 -4.73 2.90
CA VAL A 55 -8.64 -4.80 1.80
C VAL A 55 -9.84 -3.92 2.11
N LYS A 56 -10.27 -3.13 1.13
CA LYS A 56 -11.51 -2.38 1.17
C LYS A 56 -12.66 -3.27 0.75
N ARG A 57 -13.69 -3.40 1.59
CA ARG A 57 -14.91 -4.12 1.29
C ARG A 57 -16.12 -3.35 1.80
N ASP A 58 -17.07 -3.07 0.91
CA ASP A 58 -18.32 -2.38 1.24
C ASP A 58 -18.11 -1.07 2.04
N GLY A 59 -17.09 -0.31 1.65
CA GLY A 59 -16.72 0.97 2.29
C GLY A 59 -15.92 0.85 3.60
N SER A 60 -15.71 -0.37 4.11
CA SER A 60 -14.91 -0.64 5.31
C SER A 60 -13.53 -1.19 4.95
N TRP A 61 -12.53 -0.90 5.78
CA TRP A 61 -11.20 -1.49 5.64
C TRP A 61 -11.00 -2.63 6.63
N LEU A 62 -10.44 -3.72 6.13
CA LEU A 62 -10.18 -4.94 6.88
C LEU A 62 -8.71 -5.30 6.75
N VAL A 63 -8.08 -5.66 7.86
CA VAL A 63 -6.77 -6.31 7.89
C VAL A 63 -6.99 -7.81 7.92
N PHE A 64 -6.41 -8.51 6.96
CA PHE A 64 -6.30 -9.95 6.93
C PHE A 64 -4.88 -10.34 7.32
N ASP A 65 -4.76 -11.03 8.45
CA ASP A 65 -3.51 -11.54 8.99
C ASP A 65 -3.68 -13.04 9.27
N ASP A 66 -3.26 -13.87 8.31
CA ASP A 66 -3.44 -15.32 8.32
C ASP A 66 -4.89 -15.75 8.68
N GLU A 67 -5.11 -16.31 9.87
CA GLU A 67 -6.43 -16.72 10.35
C GLU A 67 -7.30 -15.60 10.95
N THR A 68 -6.74 -14.41 11.19
CA THR A 68 -7.46 -13.29 11.83
C THR A 68 -7.90 -12.24 10.82
N VAL A 69 -9.04 -11.62 11.12
CA VAL A 69 -9.60 -10.51 10.34
C VAL A 69 -10.07 -9.42 11.29
N ASP A 70 -9.46 -8.25 11.17
CA ASP A 70 -9.74 -7.10 12.03
C ASP A 70 -10.18 -5.89 11.21
N ARG A 71 -10.94 -4.98 11.83
CA ARG A 71 -11.32 -3.71 11.19
C ARG A 71 -10.18 -2.70 11.33
N LEU A 72 -9.90 -1.99 10.25
CA LEU A 72 -8.94 -0.89 10.23
C LEU A 72 -9.68 0.44 10.13
N ASP A 73 -9.36 1.38 11.02
CA ASP A 73 -9.79 2.77 10.85
C ASP A 73 -8.92 3.45 9.77
N PRO A 74 -9.50 4.17 8.80
CA PRO A 74 -8.73 4.90 7.80
C PRO A 74 -7.63 5.81 8.36
N SER A 75 -7.78 6.33 9.59
CA SER A 75 -6.76 7.13 10.27
C SER A 75 -5.48 6.35 10.61
N ASN A 76 -5.55 5.02 10.71
CA ASN A 76 -4.38 4.17 10.96
C ASN A 76 -3.54 3.85 9.72
N PHE A 77 -3.96 4.28 8.52
CA PHE A 77 -3.17 4.04 7.28
C PHE A 77 -1.77 4.64 7.33
N GLU A 78 -1.56 5.68 8.15
CA GLU A 78 -0.26 6.31 8.30
C GLU A 78 0.82 5.35 8.82
N GLU A 79 0.41 4.31 9.55
CA GLU A 79 1.30 3.27 10.08
C GLU A 79 1.98 2.50 8.94
N PHE A 80 1.31 2.35 7.79
CA PHE A 80 1.84 1.64 6.63
C PHE A 80 2.66 2.50 5.68
N TYR A 81 2.74 3.83 5.89
CA TYR A 81 3.57 4.70 5.06
C TYR A 81 5.06 4.46 5.27
N GLY A 82 5.45 3.84 6.38
CA GLY A 82 6.85 3.71 6.77
C GLY A 82 7.38 4.95 7.49
N VAL A 83 8.69 5.01 7.70
CA VAL A 83 9.33 5.99 8.60
C VAL A 83 10.27 6.93 7.85
N SER A 84 10.29 8.19 8.26
CA SER A 84 11.19 9.21 7.66
C SER A 84 12.66 8.96 8.01
N HIS A 85 12.93 8.25 9.11
CA HIS A 85 14.27 7.84 9.52
C HIS A 85 14.29 6.34 9.81
N ASP A 86 15.35 5.67 9.35
CA ASP A 86 15.55 4.25 9.53
C ASP A 86 15.92 3.95 10.99
N LEU A 87 14.90 3.78 11.83
CA LEU A 87 15.06 3.56 13.27
C LEU A 87 15.45 2.11 13.64
N GLY A 88 15.62 1.22 12.65
CA GLY A 88 15.91 -0.20 12.90
C GLY A 88 14.81 -0.94 13.66
N ARG A 89 13.62 -0.34 13.80
CA ARG A 89 12.44 -0.97 14.38
C ARG A 89 11.75 -1.83 13.33
N GLN A 90 10.99 -2.85 13.77
CA GLN A 90 10.04 -3.53 12.91
C GLN A 90 9.15 -2.46 12.25
N SER A 91 9.15 -2.45 10.93
CA SER A 91 8.34 -1.55 10.13
C SER A 91 7.33 -2.39 9.37
N GLU A 92 6.07 -1.99 9.50
CA GLU A 92 4.96 -2.43 8.68
C GLU A 92 4.87 -1.41 7.56
N THR A 93 5.29 -1.80 6.35
CA THR A 93 5.35 -0.87 5.22
C THR A 93 4.56 -1.43 4.08
N SER A 94 3.72 -0.61 3.47
CA SER A 94 3.07 -0.98 2.22
C SER A 94 4.14 -1.39 1.20
N TYR A 95 3.88 -2.50 0.52
CA TYR A 95 4.81 -3.10 -0.43
C TYR A 95 4.22 -3.19 -1.82
N ILE A 96 2.95 -3.61 -1.91
CA ILE A 96 2.19 -3.67 -3.16
C ILE A 96 0.87 -2.94 -2.94
N LEU A 97 0.54 -2.00 -3.82
CA LEU A 97 -0.71 -1.23 -3.76
C LEU A 97 -1.59 -1.66 -4.93
N PHE A 98 -2.86 -1.90 -4.66
CA PHE A 98 -3.86 -2.25 -5.66
C PHE A 98 -4.84 -1.09 -5.81
N TYR A 99 -4.87 -0.55 -7.02
CA TYR A 99 -5.75 0.53 -7.42
C TYR A 99 -6.70 0.01 -8.51
N GLU A 100 -7.99 0.24 -8.32
CA GLU A 100 -9.02 -0.11 -9.30
C GLU A 100 -9.46 1.16 -10.03
N SER A 101 -9.54 1.13 -11.36
CA SER A 101 -10.04 2.28 -12.12
C SER A 101 -11.52 2.47 -11.83
N ARG A 102 -11.94 3.72 -11.61
CA ARG A 102 -13.36 4.06 -11.72
C ARG A 102 -13.72 3.94 -13.20
N ASP A 103 -14.44 2.87 -13.57
CA ASP A 103 -15.05 2.78 -14.89
C ASP A 103 -15.99 3.99 -15.05
N VAL A 104 -15.84 4.69 -16.18
CA VAL A 104 -16.73 5.81 -16.58
C VAL A 104 -17.92 5.25 -17.33
#